data_AF-A0A3Q8G646-F1
#
_entry.id   AF-A0A3Q8G646-F1
#
_cell.length_a   1.000
_cell.length_b   1.000
_cell.length_c   1.000
_cell.angle_alpha   90.00
_cell.angle_beta   90.00
_cell.angle_gamma   90.00
#
_symmetry.space_group_name_H-M   'P 1'
#
loop_
_entity.id
_entity.type
_entity.pdbx_description
1 polymer ?
#
loop_
_entity_poly.entity_id
_entity_poly.type
_entity_poly.pdbx_seq_one_letter_code
_entity_poly.pdbx_strand_id
1 'polypeptide(L)' 'MIGHTIAIHNGKEHLPIYITDRMVGHKLGEFSPTLNFRGHAKNDNRSRR' A
#
# COMPACT_ATOMS: atom_id res chain seq x y z
N MET A 1 9.64 -6.54 16.62
CA MET A 1 8.51 -6.28 15.70
C MET A 1 8.27 -7.39 14.69
N ILE A 2 9.29 -8.19 14.34
CA ILE A 2 9.11 -9.36 13.46
C ILE A 2 8.04 -10.29 14.03
N GLY A 3 7.16 -10.81 13.16
CA GLY A 3 6.09 -11.74 13.54
C GLY A 3 4.77 -11.09 13.96
N HIS A 4 4.67 -9.76 13.93
CA HIS A 4 3.46 -9.03 14.28
C HIS A 4 2.80 -8.44 13.02
N THR A 5 1.48 -8.33 13.04
CA THR A 5 0.72 -7.58 12.04
C THR A 5 0.47 -6.18 12.55
N ILE A 6 0.94 -5.17 11.82
CA ILE A 6 0.79 -3.77 12.17
C ILE A 6 -0.13 -3.11 11.16
N ALA A 7 -1.14 -2.39 11.65
CA ALA A 7 -2.03 -1.60 10.84
C ALA A 7 -1.41 -0.23 10.56
N ILE A 8 -0.90 -0.01 9.35
CA ILE A 8 -0.20 1.21 8.95
C ILE A 8 -1.17 2.14 8.21
N HIS A 9 -1.27 3.40 8.64
CA HIS A 9 -2.13 4.38 7.98
C HIS A 9 -1.52 4.89 6.67
N ASN A 10 -2.31 4.95 5.60
CA ASN A 10 -1.89 5.47 4.29
C ASN A 10 -2.52 6.83 3.92
N GLY A 11 -3.15 7.50 4.88
CA GLY A 11 -3.88 8.76 4.65
C GLY A 11 -5.37 8.58 4.31
N LYS A 12 -5.82 7.33 4.09
CA LYS A 12 -7.24 7.01 3.89
C LYS A 12 -7.72 5.91 4.84
N GLU A 13 -6.96 4.83 4.95
CA GLU A 13 -7.29 3.67 5.77
C GLU A 13 -6.05 3.10 6.45
N HIS A 14 -6.23 2.08 7.30
CA HIS A 14 -5.12 1.35 7.90
C HIS A 14 -4.95 0.00 7.20
N LEU A 15 -3.78 -0.21 6.59
CA LEU A 15 -3.43 -1.45 5.92
C LEU A 15 -2.72 -2.39 6.90
N PRO A 16 -3.26 -3.60 7.17
CA PRO A 16 -2.61 -4.58 8.03
C PRO A 16 -1.44 -5.24 7.28
N ILE A 17 -0.21 -5.03 7.75
CA ILE A 17 1.00 -5.57 7.16
C ILE A 17 1.71 -6.46 8.18
N TYR A 18 2.01 -7.69 7.79
CA TYR A 18 2.79 -8.63 8.59
C TYR A 18 4.29 -8.36 8.45
N ILE A 19 4.97 -8.12 9.56
CA ILE A 19 6.39 -7.75 9.57
C ILE A 19 7.28 -8.98 9.46
N THR A 20 8.10 -9.01 8.40
CA THR A 20 9.12 -10.04 8.16
C THR A 20 10.52 -9.52 8.44
N ASP A 21 11.49 -10.42 8.60
CA ASP A 21 12.89 -10.08 8.90
C ASP A 21 13.53 -9.17 7.83
N ARG A 22 13.15 -9.35 6.57
CA ARG A 22 13.65 -8.53 5.44
C ARG A 22 13.19 -7.07 5.48
N MET A 23 12.26 -6.72 6.37
CA MET A 23 11.75 -5.35 6.54
C MET A 23 12.49 -4.59 7.64
N VAL A 24 13.42 -5.23 8.35
CA VAL A 24 14.23 -4.59 9.39
C VAL A 24 15.15 -3.55 8.76
N GLY A 25 15.14 -2.32 9.30
CA GLY A 25 15.90 -1.18 8.78
C GLY A 25 15.11 -0.26 7.86
N HIS A 26 13.92 -0.67 7.40
CA HIS A 26 13.01 0.14 6.60
C HIS A 26 12.02 0.91 7.47
N LYS A 27 11.45 2.00 6.94
CA LYS A 27 10.35 2.71 7.59
C LYS A 27 9.01 2.05 7.25
N LEU A 28 8.10 2.02 8.22
CA LEU A 28 6.76 1.43 8.04
C LEU A 28 5.96 2.08 6.89
N GLY A 29 6.18 3.37 6.63
CA GLY A 29 5.52 4.09 5.54
C GLY A 29 5.92 3.60 4.13
N GLU A 30 7.08 2.95 3.98
CA GLU A 30 7.52 2.41 2.68
C GLU A 30 6.63 1.25 2.21
N PHE A 31 5.96 0.57 3.15
CA PHE A 31 5.08 -0.56 2.86
C PHE A 31 3.62 -0.13 2.67
N SER A 32 3.31 1.16 2.81
CA SER A 32 1.94 1.70 2.82
C SER A 32 1.77 2.78 1.73
N PRO A 33 1.27 2.44 0.53
CA PRO A 33 1.16 3.40 -0.56
C PRO A 33 0.08 4.45 -0.28
N THR A 34 0.44 5.72 -0.43
CA THR A 34 -0.43 6.88 -0.14
C THR A 34 -1.29 7.32 -1.32
N LEU A 35 -0.87 7.02 -2.56
CA LEU A 35 -1.58 7.37 -3.79
C LEU A 35 -1.91 6.11 -4.60
N ASN A 36 -3.15 6.01 -5.10
CA ASN A 36 -3.55 4.93 -6.01
C ASN A 36 -3.21 5.31 -7.45
N PHE A 37 -1.98 5.02 -7.88
CA PHE A 37 -1.56 5.21 -9.26
C PHE A 37 -1.95 4.00 -10.12
N ARG A 38 -3.00 4.15 -10.93
CA ARG A 38 -3.51 3.09 -11.83
C ARG A 38 -2.79 3.01 -13.19
N GLY A 39 -1.65 3.70 -13.33
CA GLY A 39 -0.95 3.87 -14.61
C GLY A 39 -1.40 5.10 -15.39
N HIS A 40 -0.69 5.39 -16.49
CA HIS A 40 -1.13 6.42 -17.42
C HIS A 40 -2.45 6.01 -18.06
N ALA A 41 -3.46 6.87 -17.98
CA ALA A 41 -4.74 6.66 -18.64
C ALA A 41 -4.50 6.57 -20.16
N LYS A 42 -4.39 5.36 -20.70
CA LYS A 42 -4.77 5.14 -22.09
C LYS A 42 -6.28 5.27 -22.09
N ASN A 43 -6.79 6.32 -22.72
CA ASN A 43 -8.23 6.47 -22.98
C ASN A 43 -8.70 5.26 -23.77
N ASP A 44 -9.08 4.21 -23.07
CA ASP A 44 -9.85 3.13 -23.63
C ASP A 44 -11.30 3.52 -23.36
N ASN A 45 -11.98 3.98 -24.41
CA ASN A 45 -13.41 4.26 -24.44
C ASN A 45 -14.21 2.96 -24.20
N ARG A 46 -14.05 2.32 -23.04
CA ARG A 46 -14.83 1.14 -22.63
C ARG A 46 -15.95 1.58 -21.70
N SER A 47 -17.01 1.99 -22.37
CA SER A 47 -18.37 1.45 -22.21
C SER A 47 -19.06 1.51 -20.85
N ARG A 48 -20.14 2.31 -20.85
CA ARG A 48 -21.52 2.02 -20.42
C ARG A 48 -21.73 1.37 -19.04
N ARG A 49 -22.23 2.17 -18.11
CA ARG A 49 -23.49 1.91 -17.41
C ARG A 49 -24.17 3.21 -17.05
#